data_AF-A0A1H9JHK7-F1
#
_entry.id   AF-A0A1H9JHK7-F1
#
_cell.length_a   1.000
_cell.length_b   1.000
_cell.length_c   1.000
_cell.angle_alpha   90.00
_cell.angle_beta   90.00
_cell.angle_gamma   90.00
#
_symmetry.space_group_name_H-M   'P 1'
#
loop_
_entity.id
_entity.type
_entity.pdbx_description
1 polymer ?
#
loop_
_entity_poly.entity_id
_entity_poly.type
_entity_poly.pdbx_seq_one_letter_code
_entity_poly.pdbx_strand_id
1 'polypeptide(L)'
;MVFLTFWAVGILFVVIGFHFHCKFLARLKNNHTQLYSDLGKPGVFTKYPISTKLIIRDLSPNNLATKYSEFMAKKQWEELSDSELNKYASYRRYTQYILGALFFVAIISAGTKL
;
A
#
# COMPACT_ATOMS: atom_id res chain seq x y z
N MET A 1 -13.56 10.30 23.69
CA MET A 1 -12.11 10.50 23.45
C MET A 1 -11.48 9.33 22.69
N VAL A 2 -11.59 8.08 23.14
CA VAL A 2 -11.00 6.88 22.50
C VAL A 2 -11.34 6.76 21.00
N PHE A 3 -12.60 6.99 20.63
CA PHE A 3 -13.04 6.98 19.22
C PHE A 3 -12.29 8.02 18.37
N LEU A 4 -12.15 9.25 18.87
CA LEU A 4 -11.47 10.33 18.15
C LEU A 4 -9.97 10.05 17.98
N THR A 5 -9.33 9.50 19.03
CA THR A 5 -7.93 9.10 18.99
C THR A 5 -7.70 8.01 17.95
N PHE A 6 -8.63 7.06 17.85
CA PHE A 6 -8.56 5.98 16.87
C PHE A 6 -8.61 6.47 15.43
N TRP A 7 -9.51 7.41 15.14
CA TRP A 7 -9.60 8.05 13.82
C TRP A 7 -8.38 8.90 13.52
N ALA A 8 -7.87 9.67 14.49
CA ALA A 8 -6.66 10.48 14.31
C ALA A 8 -5.43 9.59 14.00
N VAL A 9 -5.27 8.49 14.73
CA VAL A 9 -4.22 7.49 14.47
C VAL A 9 -4.43 6.85 13.09
N GLY A 10 -5.66 6.47 12.73
CA GLY A 10 -5.98 5.94 11.40
C GLY A 10 -5.59 6.89 10.26
N ILE A 11 -5.97 8.17 10.36
CA ILE A 11 -5.61 9.20 9.37
C ILE A 11 -4.10 9.34 9.26
N LEU A 12 -3.39 9.38 10.40
CA LEU A 12 -1.94 9.47 10.41
C LEU A 12 -1.30 8.28 9.67
N PHE A 13 -1.75 7.06 9.94
CA PHE A 13 -1.23 5.87 9.26
C PHE A 13 -1.56 5.83 7.77
N VAL A 14 -2.72 6.36 7.35
CA VAL A 14 -3.05 6.55 5.93
C VAL A 14 -2.05 7.50 5.27
N VAL A 15 -1.79 8.66 5.87
CA VAL A 15 -0.84 9.66 5.35
C VAL A 15 0.57 9.07 5.26
N ILE A 16 1.03 8.37 6.29
CA ILE A 16 2.34 7.71 6.31
C ILE A 16 2.40 6.64 5.19
N GLY A 17 1.34 5.84 5.03
CA GLY A 17 1.26 4.81 3.99
C GLY A 17 1.36 5.40 2.58
N PHE A 18 0.65 6.51 2.33
CA PHE A 18 0.75 7.25 1.07
C PHE A 18 2.15 7.83 0.85
N HIS A 19 2.75 8.42 1.88
CA HIS A 19 4.10 8.98 1.79
C HIS A 19 5.13 7.93 1.33
N PHE A 20 5.15 6.77 1.98
CA PHE A 20 6.07 5.69 1.62
C PHE A 20 5.74 5.06 0.27
N HIS A 21 4.46 5.00 -0.11
CA HIS A 21 4.09 4.54 -1.45
C HIS A 21 4.58 5.49 -2.55
N CYS A 22 4.45 6.81 -2.37
CA CYS A 22 4.99 7.80 -3.29
C CYS A 22 6.52 7.69 -3.40
N LYS A 23 7.22 7.53 -2.28
CA LYS A 23 8.68 7.33 -2.25
C LYS A 23 9.10 6.04 -2.97
N PHE A 24 8.36 4.95 -2.76
CA PHE A 24 8.55 3.69 -3.48
C PHE A 24 8.43 3.87 -4.99
N LEU A 25 7.34 4.50 -5.46
CA LEU A 25 7.11 4.74 -6.89
C LEU A 25 8.16 5.69 -7.48
N ALA A 26 8.56 6.73 -6.76
CA ALA A 26 9.61 7.65 -7.20
C ALA A 26 10.95 6.93 -7.35
N ARG A 27 11.31 6.07 -6.39
CA ARG A 27 12.53 5.26 -6.45
C ARG A 27 12.47 4.27 -7.62
N LEU A 28 11.36 3.58 -7.80
CA LEU A 28 11.15 2.66 -8.92
C LEU A 28 11.28 3.39 -10.27
N LYS A 29 10.67 4.56 -10.40
CA LYS A 29 10.73 5.39 -11.61
C LYS A 29 12.14 5.90 -11.92
N ASN A 30 12.90 6.27 -10.91
CA ASN A 30 14.22 6.90 -11.10
C ASN A 30 15.36 5.89 -11.25
N ASN A 31 15.29 4.77 -10.52
CA ASN A 31 16.38 3.79 -10.44
C ASN A 31 16.10 2.53 -11.27
N HIS A 32 14.83 2.22 -11.52
CA HIS A 32 14.40 1.01 -12.24
C HIS A 32 13.43 1.39 -13.38
N THR A 33 13.80 2.39 -14.18
CA THR A 33 12.92 3.04 -15.18
C THR A 33 12.27 2.04 -16.15
N GLN A 34 13.03 1.05 -16.61
CA GLN A 34 12.53 0.00 -17.51
C GLN A 34 11.42 -0.81 -16.83
N LEU A 35 11.69 -1.30 -15.62
CA LEU A 35 10.72 -2.03 -14.81
C LEU A 35 9.50 -1.16 -14.49
N TYR A 36 9.68 0.13 -14.14
CA TYR A 36 8.56 1.04 -13.90
C TYR A 36 7.64 1.17 -15.13
N SER A 37 8.23 1.19 -16.34
CA SER A 37 7.48 1.16 -17.60
C SER A 37 6.76 -0.18 -17.81
N ASP A 38 7.45 -1.30 -17.58
CA ASP A 38 6.91 -2.66 -17.75
C ASP A 38 5.77 -2.98 -16.77
N LEU A 39 5.79 -2.35 -15.59
CA LEU A 39 4.72 -2.42 -14.60
C LEU A 39 3.49 -1.56 -14.95
N GLY A 40 3.54 -0.83 -16.08
CA GLY A 40 2.44 0.00 -16.57
C GLY A 40 2.43 1.41 -15.98
N LYS A 41 3.58 1.93 -15.55
CA LYS A 41 3.75 3.27 -14.96
C LYS A 41 2.79 3.53 -13.79
N PRO A 42 2.88 2.73 -12.72
CA PRO A 42 1.94 2.80 -11.61
C PRO A 42 1.90 4.20 -10.99
N GLY A 43 0.69 4.72 -10.79
CA GLY A 43 0.41 5.98 -10.11
C GLY A 43 0.17 5.79 -8.61
N VAL A 44 0.03 6.89 -7.87
CA VAL A 44 -0.11 6.88 -6.39
C VAL A 44 -1.36 6.13 -5.91
N PHE A 45 -2.39 6.03 -6.75
CA PHE A 45 -3.62 5.30 -6.47
C PHE A 45 -3.64 3.87 -7.05
N THR A 46 -2.49 3.35 -7.50
CA THR A 46 -2.46 1.98 -8.01
C THR A 46 -2.66 0.96 -6.90
N LYS A 47 -3.50 -0.01 -7.24
CA LYS A 47 -3.98 -1.10 -6.38
C LYS A 47 -2.88 -1.80 -5.60
N TYR A 48 -3.17 -2.10 -4.34
CA TYR A 48 -2.27 -2.85 -3.48
C TYR A 48 -2.94 -4.07 -2.85
N PRO A 49 -2.56 -5.29 -3.25
CA PRO A 49 -3.05 -6.49 -2.60
C PRO A 49 -2.26 -6.76 -1.32
N ILE A 50 -2.97 -6.90 -0.19
CA ILE A 50 -2.45 -7.59 1.02
C ILE A 50 -2.39 -9.11 0.76
N SER A 51 -3.17 -9.60 -0.20
CA SER A 51 -3.25 -11.00 -0.62
C SER A 51 -3.61 -11.09 -2.10
N THR A 52 -3.02 -12.06 -2.81
CA THR A 52 -3.36 -12.40 -4.21
C THR A 52 -4.82 -12.81 -4.41
N LYS A 53 -5.55 -13.16 -3.34
CA LYS A 53 -6.99 -13.51 -3.41
C LYS A 53 -7.93 -12.30 -3.27
N LEU A 54 -7.44 -11.13 -2.86
CA LEU A 54 -8.22 -9.90 -2.66
C LEU A 54 -7.85 -8.84 -3.71
N ILE A 55 -7.96 -9.23 -4.98
CA ILE A 55 -7.65 -8.36 -6.12
C ILE A 55 -8.86 -7.42 -6.38
N ILE A 56 -9.05 -6.37 -5.56
CA ILE A 56 -10.08 -5.31 -5.79
C ILE A 56 -9.69 -4.40 -6.95
N ARG A 57 -10.41 -4.45 -8.09
CA ARG A 57 -10.21 -3.74 -9.39
C ARG A 57 -9.36 -2.44 -9.33
N ASP A 58 -8.42 -2.28 -10.27
CA ASP A 58 -7.55 -1.09 -10.34
C ASP A 58 -8.41 0.18 -10.45
N LEU A 59 -8.14 1.18 -9.59
CA LEU A 59 -8.82 2.47 -9.60
C LEU A 59 -8.16 3.46 -10.56
N SER A 60 -7.11 3.05 -11.29
CA SER A 60 -6.53 3.86 -12.35
C SER A 60 -7.57 4.12 -13.45
N PRO A 61 -7.66 5.36 -13.98
CA PRO A 61 -8.68 5.74 -14.96
C PRO A 61 -8.66 4.90 -16.23
N ASN A 62 -7.57 4.18 -16.49
CA ASN A 62 -7.38 3.44 -17.74
C ASN A 62 -7.76 1.96 -17.64
N ASN A 63 -8.19 1.43 -16.48
CA ASN A 63 -8.52 -0.01 -16.29
C ASN A 63 -7.40 -0.98 -16.76
N LEU A 64 -6.20 -0.47 -17.07
CA LEU A 64 -5.08 -1.26 -17.54
C LEU A 64 -4.65 -2.13 -16.37
N ALA A 65 -4.74 -3.45 -16.52
CA ALA A 65 -4.23 -4.38 -15.54
C ALA A 65 -2.73 -4.17 -15.38
N THR A 66 -2.33 -3.28 -14.46
CA THR A 66 -0.93 -3.02 -14.15
C THR A 66 -0.35 -4.28 -13.53
N LYS A 67 0.76 -4.79 -14.11
CA LYS A 67 1.53 -5.90 -13.49
C LYS A 67 2.06 -5.50 -12.10
N TYR A 68 1.96 -4.22 -11.75
CA TYR A 68 2.27 -3.67 -10.43
C TYR A 68 1.63 -4.42 -9.27
N SER A 69 0.34 -4.77 -9.34
CA SER A 69 -0.30 -5.47 -8.22
C SER A 69 0.29 -6.86 -8.00
N GLU A 70 0.68 -7.55 -9.06
CA GLU A 70 1.32 -8.87 -8.99
C GLU A 70 2.78 -8.75 -8.52
N PHE A 71 3.51 -7.76 -9.03
CA PHE A 71 4.86 -7.39 -8.59
C PHE A 71 4.89 -7.12 -7.07
N MET A 72 3.90 -6.38 -6.56
CA MET A 72 3.80 -6.16 -5.14
C MET A 72 3.37 -7.43 -4.37
N ALA A 73 2.42 -8.20 -4.88
CA ALA A 73 1.98 -9.42 -4.20
C ALA A 73 3.09 -10.46 -4.04
N LYS A 74 3.92 -10.62 -5.08
CA LYS A 74 5.04 -11.57 -5.12
C LYS A 74 6.31 -11.04 -4.48
N LYS A 75 6.32 -9.79 -3.99
CA LYS A 75 7.50 -9.13 -3.43
C LYS A 75 8.72 -9.11 -4.35
N GLN A 76 8.50 -9.03 -5.66
CA GLN A 76 9.57 -9.05 -6.67
C GLN A 76 10.54 -7.87 -6.53
N TRP A 77 10.17 -6.83 -5.79
CA TRP A 77 11.07 -5.73 -5.44
C TRP A 77 12.25 -6.18 -4.55
N GLU A 78 12.13 -7.30 -3.81
CA GLU A 78 13.21 -7.83 -2.96
C GLU A 78 14.40 -8.32 -3.81
N GLU A 79 14.13 -8.81 -5.02
CA GLU A 79 15.13 -9.29 -5.99
C GLU A 79 16.02 -8.16 -6.54
N LEU A 80 15.55 -6.91 -6.47
CA LEU A 80 16.26 -5.74 -6.99
C LEU A 80 17.45 -5.31 -6.13
N SER A 81 17.61 -5.90 -4.92
CA SER A 81 18.68 -5.56 -3.97
C SER A 81 18.80 -4.06 -3.65
N ASP A 82 17.72 -3.29 -3.82
CA ASP A 82 17.66 -1.85 -3.54
C ASP A 82 17.16 -1.63 -2.10
N SER A 83 18.08 -1.26 -1.21
CA SER A 83 17.82 -1.12 0.23
C SER A 83 16.73 -0.08 0.55
N GLU A 84 16.70 1.05 -0.16
CA GLU A 84 15.70 2.09 0.03
C GLU A 84 14.32 1.65 -0.49
N LEU A 85 14.30 0.91 -1.61
CA LEU A 85 13.07 0.34 -2.15
C LEU A 85 12.46 -0.68 -1.17
N ASN A 86 13.28 -1.56 -0.61
CA ASN A 86 12.91 -2.52 0.43
C ASN A 86 12.38 -1.85 1.71
N LYS A 87 13.05 -0.77 2.13
CA LYS A 87 12.63 0.06 3.26
C LYS A 87 11.25 0.67 3.03
N TYR A 88 11.02 1.33 1.90
CA TYR A 88 9.72 1.94 1.59
C TYR A 88 8.60 0.90 1.46
N ALA A 89 8.88 -0.27 0.84
CA ALA A 89 7.93 -1.37 0.78
C ALA A 89 7.57 -1.92 2.17
N SER A 90 8.55 -2.04 3.05
CA SER A 90 8.35 -2.54 4.42
C SER A 90 7.52 -1.57 5.26
N TYR A 91 7.87 -0.28 5.27
CA TYR A 91 7.08 0.74 5.96
C TYR A 91 5.63 0.79 5.46
N ARG A 92 5.44 0.71 4.15
CA ARG A 92 4.10 0.63 3.57
C ARG A 92 3.33 -0.59 4.10
N ARG A 93 3.92 -1.77 4.14
CA ARG A 93 3.28 -2.97 4.69
C ARG A 93 2.92 -2.81 6.17
N TYR A 94 3.80 -2.22 6.97
CA TYR A 94 3.49 -1.93 8.38
C TYR A 94 2.28 -1.01 8.53
N THR A 95 2.21 0.08 7.74
CA THR A 95 1.04 0.96 7.79
C THR A 95 -0.25 0.23 7.45
N GLN A 96 -0.23 -0.73 6.52
CA GLN A 96 -1.41 -1.50 6.17
C GLN A 96 -1.82 -2.53 7.21
N TYR A 97 -0.86 -3.22 7.84
CA TYR A 97 -1.17 -4.11 8.95
C TYR A 97 -1.79 -3.35 10.11
N ILE A 98 -1.26 -2.16 10.42
CA ILE A 98 -1.80 -1.31 11.47
C ILE A 98 -3.19 -0.79 11.08
N LEU A 99 -3.40 -0.31 9.87
CA LEU A 99 -4.72 0.11 9.39
C LEU A 99 -5.73 -1.05 9.38
N GLY A 100 -5.30 -2.25 9.01
CA GLY A 100 -6.13 -3.46 9.08
C GLY A 100 -6.52 -3.79 10.53
N ALA A 101 -5.56 -3.79 11.45
CA ALA A 101 -5.82 -4.00 12.88
C ALA A 101 -6.75 -2.92 13.44
N LEU A 102 -6.54 -1.66 13.07
CA LEU A 102 -7.42 -0.55 13.44
C LEU A 102 -8.83 -0.79 12.88
N PHE A 103 -8.96 -1.19 11.62
CA PHE A 103 -10.26 -1.50 11.04
C PHE A 103 -10.99 -2.63 11.80
N PHE A 104 -10.30 -3.72 12.15
CA PHE A 104 -10.88 -4.80 12.95
C PHE A 104 -11.31 -4.35 14.35
N VAL A 105 -10.48 -3.57 15.05
CA VAL A 105 -10.82 -3.06 16.37
C VAL A 105 -12.02 -2.10 16.30
N ALA A 106 -12.12 -1.29 15.24
CA ALA A 106 -13.29 -0.43 15.01
C ALA A 106 -14.58 -1.25 14.77
N ILE A 107 -14.51 -2.34 13.98
CA ILE A 107 -15.65 -3.24 13.77
C ILE A 107 -16.12 -3.87 15.08
N ILE A 108 -15.19 -4.42 15.87
CA ILE A 108 -15.52 -5.03 17.16
C ILE A 108 -16.18 -4.00 18.07
N SER A 109 -15.60 -2.80 18.15
CA SER A 109 -16.10 -1.70 18.98
C SER A 109 -17.47 -1.18 18.53
N ALA A 110 -17.78 -1.25 17.23
CA ALA A 110 -19.09 -0.85 16.69
C ALA A 110 -20.17 -1.94 16.88
N GLY A 111 -19.79 -3.21 16.92
CA GLY A 111 -20.68 -4.35 17.15
C GLY A 111 -21.01 -4.59 18.63
N THR A 112 -20.11 -4.19 19.54
CA THR A 112 -20.40 -4.12 20.97
C THR A 112 -21.23 -2.88 21.27
N LYS A 113 -22.56 -3.00 21.16
CA LYS A 113 -23.48 -2.11 21.86
C LYS A 113 -23.29 -2.35 23.35
N LEU A 114 -22.55 -1.47 24.03
CA LEU A 114 -22.74 -1.21 25.46
C LEU A 114 -24.01 -0.39 25.63
#